data_AF-S4NWC9-F1
#
_entry.id   AF-S4NWC9-F1
#
_cell.length_a   1.000
_cell.length_b   1.000
_cell.length_c   1.000
_cell.angle_alpha   90.00
_cell.angle_beta   90.00
_cell.angle_gamma   90.00
#
_symmetry.space_group_name_H-M   'P 1'
#
loop_
_entity.id
_entity.type
_entity.pdbx_description
1 polymer ?
#
loop_
_entity_poly.entity_id
_entity_poly.type
_entity_poly.pdbx_seq_one_letter_code
_entity_poly.pdbx_strand_id
1 'polypeptide(L)' 'MPRFAHLQLYQVHIADGFSSDCDDIVHRCMQLKTLDFQEFSKIWKAMNFDLLYQGRSSSAEIAELSEEMIQ' A
#
# COMPACT_ATOMS: atom_id res chain seq x y z
N MET A 1 -25.95 -5.79 33.42
CA MET A 1 -26.25 -5.69 31.97
C MET A 1 -24.99 -5.24 31.25
N PRO A 2 -24.29 -6.11 30.50
CA PRO A 2 -23.14 -5.67 29.73
C PRO A 2 -23.64 -5.10 28.40
N ARG A 3 -23.57 -3.78 28.23
CA ARG A 3 -23.65 -3.16 26.90
C ARG A 3 -22.24 -3.15 26.32
N PHE A 4 -22.16 -3.39 25.01
CA PHE A 4 -20.98 -3.29 24.15
C PHE A 4 -20.09 -4.54 24.06
N ALA A 5 -20.68 -5.69 23.70
CA ALA A 5 -19.94 -6.90 23.31
C ALA A 5 -19.80 -7.11 21.78
N HIS A 6 -20.17 -6.15 20.93
CA HIS A 6 -20.22 -6.36 19.47
C HIS A 6 -19.81 -5.14 18.63
N LEU A 7 -18.66 -4.55 18.91
CA LEU A 7 -18.00 -3.66 17.95
C LEU A 7 -16.59 -4.22 17.67
N GLN A 8 -16.55 -5.43 17.11
CA GLN A 8 -15.46 -5.78 16.19
C GLN A 8 -15.69 -4.95 14.92
N LEU A 9 -15.40 -3.66 15.01
CA LEU A 9 -15.21 -2.84 13.82
C LEU A 9 -14.03 -3.47 13.10
N TYR A 10 -14.31 -3.99 11.92
CA TYR A 10 -13.35 -4.48 10.95
C TYR A 10 -12.22 -3.44 10.79
N GLN A 11 -11.16 -3.54 11.60
CA GLN A 11 -9.83 -3.07 11.23
C GLN A 11 -9.37 -4.01 10.11
N VAL A 12 -9.98 -3.86 8.93
CA VAL A 12 -9.28 -4.21 7.71
C VAL A 12 -8.14 -3.22 7.69
N HIS A 13 -6.92 -3.65 8.06
CA HIS A 13 -5.74 -2.82 7.90
C HIS A 13 -5.69 -2.45 6.42
N ILE A 14 -6.08 -1.22 6.08
CA ILE A 14 -5.97 -0.73 4.70
C ILE A 14 -4.47 -0.67 4.30
N ALA A 15 -3.56 -0.80 5.27
CA ALA A 15 -2.13 -0.99 5.09
C ALA A 15 -1.68 -2.45 4.87
N ASP A 16 -2.49 -3.47 5.18
CA ASP A 16 -2.16 -4.88 4.89
C ASP A 16 -2.08 -5.07 3.37
N GLY A 17 -0.86 -5.01 2.85
CA GLY A 17 -0.57 -5.13 1.43
C GLY A 17 0.42 -4.12 0.89
N PHE A 18 0.66 -2.97 1.55
CA PHE A 18 1.58 -1.97 0.98
C PHE A 18 3.03 -2.47 0.95
N SER A 19 3.52 -3.09 2.03
CA SER A 19 4.83 -3.75 2.02
C SER A 19 4.92 -4.83 0.91
N SER A 20 3.87 -5.62 0.71
CA SER A 20 3.82 -6.62 -0.37
C SER A 20 3.82 -5.98 -1.76
N ASP A 21 3.10 -4.87 -1.94
CA ASP A 21 3.05 -4.13 -3.19
C ASP A 21 4.43 -3.50 -3.51
N CYS A 22 5.15 -3.04 -2.48
CA CYS A 22 6.53 -2.55 -2.58
C CYS A 22 7.49 -3.67 -3.02
N ASP A 23 7.38 -4.85 -2.44
CA ASP A 23 8.18 -6.01 -2.86
C ASP A 23 7.87 -6.40 -4.31
N ASP A 24 6.59 -6.38 -4.69
CA ASP A 24 6.14 -6.72 -6.04
C ASP A 24 6.65 -5.72 -7.10
N ILE A 25 6.62 -4.42 -6.83
CA ILE A 25 7.13 -3.41 -7.77
C ILE A 25 8.64 -3.54 -7.95
N VAL A 26 9.38 -3.79 -6.87
CA VAL A 26 10.83 -4.01 -6.91
C VAL A 26 11.14 -5.27 -7.72
N HIS A 27 10.46 -6.39 -7.42
CA HIS A 27 10.66 -7.64 -8.14
C HIS A 27 10.38 -7.48 -9.64
N ARG A 28 9.30 -6.81 -10.03
CA ARG A 28 8.99 -6.53 -11.46
C ARG A 28 10.06 -5.67 -12.12
N CYS A 29 10.60 -4.67 -11.43
CA CYS A 29 11.69 -3.86 -11.94
C CYS A 29 12.99 -4.68 -12.12
N MET A 30 13.28 -5.63 -11.23
CA MET A 30 14.46 -6.50 -11.33
C MET A 30 14.39 -7.50 -12.49
N GLN A 31 13.21 -7.84 -12.99
CA GLN A 31 13.05 -8.70 -14.16
C GLN A 31 13.40 -8.00 -15.48
N LEU A 32 13.55 -6.67 -15.47
CA LEU A 32 13.93 -5.90 -16.65
C LEU A 32 15.45 -5.94 -16.87
N LYS A 33 15.85 -6.13 -18.13
CA LYS A 33 17.27 -6.07 -18.53
C LYS A 33 17.90 -4.69 -18.30
N THR A 34 17.10 -3.64 -18.45
CA THR A 34 17.47 -2.25 -18.18
C THR A 34 16.27 -1.57 -17.53
N LEU A 35 16.48 -0.90 -16.40
CA LEU A 35 15.46 -0.08 -15.74
C LEU A 35 15.74 1.38 -16.08
N ASP A 36 14.89 1.96 -16.92
CA ASP A 36 14.83 3.40 -17.15
C ASP A 36 13.52 3.99 -16.62
N PHE A 37 13.39 5.31 -16.65
CA PHE A 37 12.21 6.00 -16.15
C PHE A 37 10.93 5.59 -16.89
N GLN A 38 11.02 5.29 -18.19
CA GLN A 38 9.86 4.92 -18.99
C GLN A 38 9.34 3.55 -18.59
N GLU A 39 10.23 2.56 -18.44
CA GLU A 39 9.88 1.21 -17.99
C GLU A 39 9.38 1.21 -16.55
N PHE A 40 10.04 1.95 -15.65
CA PHE A 40 9.55 2.15 -14.29
C PHE A 40 8.13 2.74 -14.28
N SER A 41 7.90 3.81 -15.05
CA SER A 41 6.59 4.46 -15.13
C SER A 41 5.49 3.53 -15.65
N LYS A 42 5.83 2.60 -16.56
CA LYS A 42 4.87 1.58 -17.03
C LYS A 42 4.49 0.62 -15.92
N ILE A 43 5.46 0.12 -15.16
CA ILE A 43 5.22 -0.80 -14.03
C ILE A 43 4.40 -0.09 -12.95
N TRP A 44 4.81 1.12 -12.55
CA TRP A 44 4.12 1.93 -11.55
C TRP A 44 2.63 2.13 -11.88
N LYS A 45 2.34 2.53 -13.13
CA LYS A 45 0.96 2.72 -13.60
C LYS A 45 0.19 1.40 -13.70
N ALA A 46 0.83 0.33 -14.17
CA ALA A 46 0.19 -0.98 -14.28
C ALA A 46 -0.21 -1.55 -12.90
N MET A 47 0.51 -1.18 -11.85
CA MET A 47 0.21 -1.56 -10.47
C MET A 47 -0.74 -0.58 -9.76
N ASN A 48 -1.22 0.47 -10.45
CA ASN A 48 -2.07 1.51 -9.88
C ASN A 48 -1.49 2.18 -8.62
N PHE A 49 -0.16 2.30 -8.52
CA PHE A 49 0.49 2.94 -7.36
C PHE A 49 0.11 4.42 -7.19
N ASP A 50 -0.36 5.08 -8.25
CA ASP A 50 -0.94 6.43 -8.17
C ASP A 50 -2.18 6.51 -7.26
N LEU A 51 -2.83 5.37 -7.02
CA LEU A 51 -4.04 5.26 -6.19
C LEU A 51 -3.74 4.75 -4.78
N LEU A 52 -2.46 4.64 -4.39
CA LEU A 52 -2.04 4.09 -3.10
C LEU A 52 -2.71 4.77 -1.89
N TYR A 53 -2.94 6.09 -2.01
CA TYR A 53 -3.59 6.92 -1.00
C TYR A 53 -5.10 7.13 -1.26
N GLN A 54 -5.62 6.64 -2.39
CA GLN A 54 -7.02 6.85 -2.74
C GLN A 54 -7.92 6.04 -1.80
N GLY A 55 -8.88 6.71 -1.15
CA GLY A 55 -9.81 6.09 -0.21
C GLY A 55 -9.30 5.99 1.23
N ARG A 56 -8.02 6.31 1.51
CA ARG A 56 -7.50 6.50 2.86
C ARG A 56 -7.88 7.90 3.32
N SER A 57 -8.78 8.00 4.31
CA SER A 57 -9.44 9.27 4.66
C SER A 57 -9.12 9.78 6.05
N SER A 58 -8.45 8.97 6.88
CA SER A 58 -8.00 9.39 8.20
C SER A 58 -6.49 9.61 8.23
N SER A 59 -6.05 10.62 8.99
CA SER A 59 -4.64 10.92 9.23
C SER A 59 -3.88 9.74 9.86
N ALA A 60 -4.59 8.86 10.57
CA ALA A 60 -4.03 7.64 11.14
C ALA A 60 -3.67 6.59 10.08
N GLU A 61 -4.51 6.40 9.05
CA GLU A 61 -4.23 5.48 7.93
C GLU A 61 -3.07 5.95 7.05
N ILE A 62 -2.91 7.28 6.93
CA ILE A 62 -1.76 7.87 6.23
C ILE A 62 -0.48 7.71 7.08
N ALA A 63 -0.60 7.86 8.41
CA ALA A 63 0.53 7.66 9.32
C ALA A 63 1.01 6.21 9.34
N GLU A 64 0.11 5.22 9.41
CA GLU A 64 0.46 3.79 9.33
C GLU A 64 1.19 3.46 8.02
N LEU A 65 0.69 3.92 6.86
CA LEU A 65 1.38 3.70 5.59
C LEU A 65 2.75 4.40 5.54
N SER A 66 2.87 5.58 6.15
CA SER A 66 4.13 6.31 6.22
C SER A 66 5.16 5.58 7.10
N GLU A 67 4.72 4.92 8.17
CA GLU A 67 5.59 4.11 9.02
C GLU A 67 6.10 2.85 8.30
N GLU A 68 5.25 2.16 7.52
CA GLU A 68 5.67 1.03 6.70
C GLU A 68 6.68 1.40 5.61
N MET A 69 6.64 2.64 5.09
CA MET A 69 7.56 3.09 4.05
C MET A 69 8.98 3.39 4.56
N ILE A 70 9.15 3.61 5.87
CA ILE A 70 10.43 4.03 6.48
C ILE A 70 11.22 2.83 7.05
N GLN A 71 10.55 1.70 7.32
CA GLN A 71 11.17 0.46 7.81
C GLN A 71 11.90 -0.30 6.70
#